data_AF-A0A8G0L7G7-F1
#
_entry.id   AF-A0A8G0L7G7-F1
#
_cell.length_a   1.000
_cell.length_b   1.000
_cell.length_c   1.000
_cell.angle_alpha   90.00
_cell.angle_beta   90.00
_cell.angle_gamma   90.00
#
_symmetry.space_group_name_H-M   'P 1'
#
loop_
_entity.id
_entity.type
_entity.pdbx_description
1 polymer ?
#
loop_
_entity_poly.entity_id
_entity_poly.type
_entity_poly.pdbx_seq_one_letter_code
_entity_poly.pdbx_strand_id
1 'polypeptide(L)'
;MEKLTDKISSMDALLESESDESGSDSESFEQPYESAPDALLNRLNRVRTILWALLRQIEGLSSKIEEVTKNKSEGEGDNDLKLETHFRSEYATLEIEFAKKQQDEVLVERQLAWRERNTGIISQLELEKRLKALKKRYIIAGDDLWRSSNEKLHLENPTAIISTQLDSDQSAASKIPELLLPLYRKPVALITRRNIRRKPSNWTSDVIEYYSANWEDHGKTDRSITWCHANGSWYSSYNREPARIVPFLIAANKLEELIFGSVSESVQHPANGLLLGGAVRDYLETYKIVIVPVDNSETPIKRWRIDLLFPSLGDYRCGLGENWDKTRLKDLDGKELSFLGERRPSPRFLYFHFIMALLRLKDCGPDGWQQIWARYYEQRPFPPTNNYMRKAMIKALATYFEVADMKVVESWVSDQGFDTQIQIQDDQEKELARRVHRIVDTDVYDFRDDRIEELSDNYGQDTDEEE
;
A
#
# COMPACT_ATOMS: atom_id res chain seq x y z
N MET A 1 23.76 -51.94 -25.16
CA MET A 1 22.32 -51.72 -25.37
C MET A 1 21.58 -52.81 -24.61
N GLU A 2 21.77 -52.75 -23.30
CA GLU A 2 21.33 -53.69 -22.27
C GLU A 2 21.68 -52.97 -20.95
N LYS A 3 20.80 -53.02 -19.95
CA LYS A 3 20.80 -52.28 -18.66
C LYS A 3 20.24 -50.85 -18.70
N LEU A 4 18.98 -50.69 -18.26
CA LEU A 4 18.56 -49.75 -17.20
C LEU A 4 17.03 -49.66 -17.11
N THR A 5 16.40 -50.72 -16.59
CA THR A 5 15.09 -50.66 -15.94
C THR A 5 15.08 -51.80 -14.93
N ASP A 6 15.15 -51.46 -13.64
CA ASP A 6 14.59 -52.23 -12.50
C ASP A 6 15.22 -51.72 -11.20
N LYS A 7 14.51 -50.80 -10.53
CA LYS A 7 14.64 -50.52 -9.09
C LYS A 7 13.49 -49.63 -8.61
N ILE A 8 12.28 -50.19 -8.64
CA ILE A 8 11.18 -49.81 -7.75
C ILE A 8 10.74 -51.11 -7.10
N SER A 9 10.88 -51.18 -5.78
CA SER A 9 10.40 -52.22 -4.85
C SER A 9 11.55 -52.78 -4.01
N SER A 10 11.74 -52.16 -2.84
CA SER A 10 12.26 -52.76 -1.60
C SER A 10 12.77 -51.62 -0.72
N MET A 11 11.95 -51.19 0.24
CA MET A 11 12.40 -50.65 1.54
C MET A 11 11.20 -50.35 2.46
N ASP A 12 10.32 -51.35 2.63
CA ASP A 12 9.50 -51.48 3.84
C ASP A 12 9.98 -52.73 4.57
N ALA A 13 10.80 -52.53 5.60
CA ALA A 13 11.04 -53.41 6.75
C ALA A 13 12.43 -53.10 7.31
N LEU A 14 12.48 -52.28 8.36
CA LEU A 14 13.42 -52.33 9.50
C LEU A 14 13.27 -51.03 10.29
N LEU A 15 12.22 -50.96 11.12
CA LEU A 15 12.10 -50.00 12.23
C LEU A 15 11.45 -50.73 13.40
N GLU A 16 12.26 -51.47 14.15
CA GLU A 16 12.01 -51.73 15.56
C GLU A 16 13.26 -51.39 16.36
N SER A 17 13.02 -50.74 17.49
CA SER A 17 13.91 -50.48 18.63
C SER A 17 15.20 -49.70 18.37
N GLU A 18 15.17 -48.41 18.71
CA GLU A 18 16.10 -47.87 19.71
C GLU A 18 15.50 -46.61 20.32
N SER A 19 15.13 -46.76 21.59
CA SER A 19 14.75 -45.69 22.51
C SER A 19 16.03 -45.04 23.02
N ASP A 20 16.29 -43.81 22.59
CA ASP A 20 17.26 -42.95 23.26
C ASP A 20 16.66 -41.58 23.54
N GLU A 21 16.83 -41.20 24.80
CA GLU A 21 16.50 -39.94 25.42
C GLU A 21 17.09 -38.77 24.61
N SER A 22 16.23 -38.03 23.91
CA SER A 22 16.54 -36.64 23.58
C SER A 22 15.51 -35.76 24.28
N GLY A 23 15.96 -35.18 25.40
CA GLY A 23 15.28 -34.05 26.00
C GLY A 23 15.15 -32.96 24.95
N SER A 24 13.94 -32.77 24.43
CA SER A 24 13.64 -31.62 23.61
C SER A 24 13.56 -30.42 24.56
N ASP A 25 14.66 -29.69 24.66
CA ASP A 25 14.64 -28.30 25.07
C ASP A 25 13.73 -27.55 24.10
N SER A 26 12.45 -27.47 24.45
CA SER A 26 11.57 -26.45 23.93
C SER A 26 12.15 -25.12 24.42
N GLU A 27 13.06 -24.54 23.62
CA GLU A 27 13.41 -23.13 23.69
C GLU A 27 12.13 -22.33 23.43
N SER A 28 11.30 -22.20 24.47
CA SER A 28 10.42 -21.06 24.64
C SER A 28 11.34 -19.85 24.58
N PHE A 29 11.36 -19.19 23.43
CA PHE A 29 12.04 -17.92 23.21
C PHE A 29 11.28 -16.81 23.96
N GLU A 30 11.18 -16.95 25.28
CA GLU A 30 11.01 -15.82 26.18
C GLU A 30 12.33 -15.07 26.16
N GLN A 31 12.48 -14.16 25.21
CA GLN A 31 13.47 -13.11 25.38
C GLN A 31 13.19 -12.47 26.75
N PRO A 32 14.21 -12.32 27.62
CA PRO A 32 14.01 -11.68 28.89
C PRO A 32 13.51 -10.27 28.61
N TYR A 33 12.24 -10.00 28.92
CA TYR A 33 11.68 -8.67 29.07
C TYR A 33 12.31 -8.03 30.33
N GLU A 34 13.64 -7.90 30.34
CA GLU A 34 14.35 -7.14 31.35
C GLU A 34 13.95 -5.67 31.20
N SER A 35 13.15 -5.16 32.13
CA SER A 35 13.26 -3.84 32.76
C SER A 35 13.67 -2.63 31.89
N ALA A 36 13.24 -2.55 30.62
CA ALA A 36 13.58 -1.47 29.70
C ALA A 36 12.47 -0.42 29.43
N PRO A 37 11.61 0.02 30.38
CA PRO A 37 10.82 1.26 30.21
C PRO A 37 11.66 2.43 29.71
N ASP A 38 12.85 2.56 30.27
CA ASP A 38 13.66 3.74 30.09
C ASP A 38 14.36 3.77 28.72
N ALA A 39 14.66 2.63 28.09
CA ALA A 39 15.47 2.61 26.87
C ALA A 39 14.78 3.29 25.67
N LEU A 40 13.51 2.98 25.41
CA LEU A 40 12.76 3.60 24.30
C LEU A 40 12.46 5.07 24.57
N LEU A 41 12.10 5.41 25.81
CA LEU A 41 11.84 6.79 26.20
C LEU A 41 13.12 7.64 26.15
N ASN A 42 14.24 7.12 26.62
CA ASN A 42 15.55 7.76 26.52
C ASN A 42 15.98 7.93 25.06
N ARG A 43 15.73 6.93 24.20
CA ARG A 43 15.97 7.04 22.76
C ARG A 43 15.12 8.14 22.15
N LEU A 44 13.83 8.21 22.47
CA LEU A 44 12.92 9.27 21.99
C LEU A 44 13.40 10.66 22.42
N ASN A 45 13.75 10.82 23.70
CA ASN A 45 14.26 12.07 24.24
C ASN A 45 15.55 12.49 23.54
N ARG A 46 16.48 11.55 23.29
CA ARG A 46 17.71 11.81 22.55
C ARG A 46 17.43 12.25 21.11
N VAL A 47 16.50 11.60 20.41
CA VAL A 47 16.11 12.00 19.05
C VAL A 47 15.52 13.42 19.06
N ARG A 48 14.65 13.74 20.01
CA ARG A 48 14.08 15.09 20.16
C ARG A 48 15.14 16.14 20.44
N THR A 49 16.12 15.87 21.30
CA THR A 49 17.25 16.79 21.54
C THR A 49 18.04 17.07 20.25
N ILE A 50 18.30 16.03 19.45
CA ILE A 50 18.99 16.17 18.16
C ILE A 50 18.14 17.03 17.20
N LEU A 51 16.84 16.77 17.11
CA LEU A 51 15.92 17.55 16.26
C LEU A 51 15.93 19.04 16.62
N TRP A 52 15.88 19.37 17.92
CA TRP A 52 15.97 20.75 18.39
C TRP A 52 17.30 21.42 18.02
N ALA A 53 18.42 20.70 18.12
CA ALA A 53 19.72 21.22 17.73
C ALA A 53 19.81 21.48 16.22
N LEU A 54 19.31 20.55 15.40
CA LEU A 54 19.26 20.69 13.94
C LEU A 54 18.38 21.87 13.51
N LEU A 55 17.19 22.02 14.12
CA LEU A 55 16.29 23.14 13.83
C LEU A 55 16.98 24.49 14.03
N ARG A 56 17.72 24.65 15.14
CA ARG A 56 18.45 25.88 15.43
C ARG A 56 19.57 26.17 14.42
N GLN A 57 20.22 25.12 13.90
CA GLN A 57 21.24 25.27 12.85
C GLN A 57 20.61 25.67 11.51
N ILE A 58 19.48 25.04 11.15
CA ILE A 58 18.70 25.36 9.94
C ILE A 58 18.24 26.82 9.98
N GLU A 59 17.67 27.28 11.09
CA GLU A 59 17.28 28.69 11.28
C GLU A 59 18.47 29.64 11.10
N GLY A 60 19.61 29.31 11.72
CA GLY A 60 20.83 30.11 11.60
C GLY A 60 21.38 30.19 10.18
N LEU A 61 21.31 29.11 9.38
CA LEU A 61 21.70 29.13 7.96
C LEU A 61 20.68 29.86 7.10
N SER A 62 19.38 29.70 7.37
CA SER A 62 18.32 30.43 6.66
C SER A 62 18.54 31.93 6.75
N SER A 63 18.84 32.45 7.95
CA SER A 63 19.15 33.88 8.12
C SER A 63 20.40 34.33 7.36
N LYS A 64 21.44 33.49 7.27
CA LYS A 64 22.65 33.80 6.48
C LYS A 64 22.36 33.82 4.97
N ILE A 65 21.55 32.89 4.48
CA ILE A 65 21.10 32.86 3.09
C ILE A 65 20.34 34.15 2.77
N GLU A 66 19.38 34.54 3.61
CA GLU A 66 18.62 35.79 3.44
C GLU A 66 19.52 37.03 3.43
N GLU A 67 20.53 37.09 4.31
CA GLU A 67 21.50 38.18 4.36
C GLU A 67 22.32 38.28 3.06
N VAL A 68 22.88 37.16 2.59
CA VAL A 68 23.65 37.11 1.33
C VAL A 68 22.76 37.47 0.14
N THR A 69 21.52 36.97 0.09
CA THR A 69 20.58 37.30 -0.99
C THR A 69 20.21 38.78 -1.00
N LYS A 70 20.05 39.42 0.17
CA LYS A 70 19.72 40.85 0.28
C LYS A 70 20.89 41.76 -0.08
N ASN A 71 22.11 41.35 0.22
CA ASN A 71 23.32 42.13 -0.05
C ASN A 71 23.77 42.07 -1.52
N LYS A 72 23.12 41.24 -2.34
CA LYS A 72 23.38 41.07 -3.77
C LYS A 72 23.06 42.38 -4.52
N SER A 73 23.99 43.33 -4.50
CA SER A 73 23.91 44.57 -5.26
C SER A 73 24.11 44.28 -6.76
N GLU A 74 23.54 45.10 -7.64
CA GLU A 74 23.51 44.86 -9.11
C GLU A 74 24.90 44.75 -9.79
N GLY A 75 26.00 44.84 -9.05
CA GLY A 75 27.38 44.73 -9.58
C GLY A 75 28.30 43.73 -8.87
N GLU A 76 27.85 43.01 -7.84
CA GLU A 76 28.72 42.12 -7.05
C GLU A 76 28.74 40.66 -7.57
N GLY A 77 29.85 40.35 -8.26
CA GLY A 77 30.75 39.22 -7.95
C GLY A 77 30.22 37.78 -7.98
N ASP A 78 30.85 36.97 -8.84
CA ASP A 78 30.84 35.48 -8.84
C ASP A 78 31.07 34.84 -7.43
N ASN A 79 31.67 35.58 -6.49
CA ASN A 79 31.90 35.12 -5.11
C ASN A 79 30.63 35.02 -4.26
N ASP A 80 29.71 35.98 -4.35
CA ASP A 80 28.48 35.97 -3.54
C ASP A 80 27.54 34.84 -3.99
N LEU A 81 27.53 34.57 -5.30
CA LEU A 81 26.80 33.44 -5.86
C LEU A 81 27.37 32.09 -5.37
N LYS A 82 28.70 31.95 -5.30
CA LYS A 82 29.34 30.75 -4.74
C LYS A 82 29.03 30.58 -3.27
N LEU A 83 29.06 31.66 -2.49
CA LEU A 83 28.76 31.64 -1.06
C LEU A 83 27.28 31.29 -0.80
N GLU A 84 26.35 31.87 -1.57
CA GLU A 84 24.92 31.54 -1.52
C GLU A 84 24.70 30.05 -1.85
N THR A 85 25.33 29.55 -2.92
CA THR A 85 25.23 28.15 -3.33
C THR A 85 25.75 27.20 -2.25
N HIS A 86 26.87 27.56 -1.61
CA HIS A 86 27.44 26.81 -0.49
C HIS A 86 26.46 26.74 0.69
N PHE A 87 25.93 27.88 1.15
CA PHE A 87 24.97 27.89 2.26
C PHE A 87 23.68 27.12 1.94
N ARG A 88 23.17 27.22 0.72
CA ARG A 88 22.01 26.42 0.29
C ARG A 88 22.29 24.92 0.30
N SER A 89 23.49 24.50 -0.09
CA SER A 89 23.88 23.07 -0.07
C SER A 89 24.02 22.54 1.35
N GLU A 90 24.61 23.32 2.27
CA GLU A 90 24.66 22.99 3.69
C GLU A 90 23.26 22.94 4.31
N TYR A 91 22.42 23.92 3.99
CA TYR A 91 21.03 23.99 4.43
C TYR A 91 20.24 22.75 4.01
N ALA A 92 20.31 22.37 2.72
CA ALA A 92 19.67 21.18 2.21
C ALA A 92 20.19 19.89 2.89
N THR A 93 21.49 19.83 3.20
CA THR A 93 22.07 18.70 3.93
C THR A 93 21.50 18.55 5.35
N LEU A 94 21.34 19.66 6.07
CA LEU A 94 20.76 19.64 7.41
C LEU A 94 19.26 19.35 7.39
N GLU A 95 18.51 19.84 6.41
CA GLU A 95 17.11 19.48 6.25
C GLU A 95 16.91 17.97 5.98
N ILE A 96 17.79 17.37 5.16
CA ILE A 96 17.80 15.91 4.93
C ILE A 96 18.00 15.17 6.26
N GLU A 97 18.97 15.60 7.07
CA GLU A 97 19.23 14.98 8.38
C GLU A 97 18.05 15.17 9.34
N PHE A 98 17.49 16.37 9.39
CA PHE A 98 16.32 16.71 10.20
C PHE A 98 15.12 15.83 9.84
N ALA A 99 14.80 15.72 8.55
CA ALA A 99 13.69 14.89 8.07
C ALA A 99 13.91 13.40 8.39
N LYS A 100 15.14 12.87 8.25
CA LYS A 100 15.49 11.51 8.70
C LYS A 100 15.26 11.34 10.20
N LYS A 101 15.64 12.32 11.02
CA LYS A 101 15.44 12.27 12.47
C LYS A 101 13.97 12.37 12.87
N GLN A 102 13.15 13.07 12.09
CA GLN A 102 11.69 13.07 12.29
C GLN A 102 11.09 11.69 11.99
N GLN A 103 11.58 11.00 10.95
CA GLN A 103 11.18 9.61 10.68
C GLN A 103 11.59 8.69 11.83
N ASP A 104 12.83 8.80 12.34
CA ASP A 104 13.30 8.06 13.52
C ASP A 104 12.41 8.31 14.74
N GLU A 105 12.03 9.56 15.00
CA GLU A 105 11.14 9.94 16.11
C GLU A 105 9.80 9.21 16.00
N VAL A 106 9.17 9.24 14.82
CA VAL A 106 7.88 8.59 14.58
C VAL A 106 7.97 7.07 14.76
N LEU A 107 9.05 6.44 14.30
CA LEU A 107 9.26 5.00 14.47
C LEU A 107 9.38 4.61 15.95
N VAL A 108 10.12 5.40 16.75
CA VAL A 108 10.24 5.17 18.19
C VAL A 108 8.91 5.41 18.91
N GLU A 109 8.17 6.47 18.57
CA GLU A 109 6.83 6.74 19.12
C GLU A 109 5.84 5.61 18.79
N ARG A 110 5.96 5.01 17.61
CA ARG A 110 5.15 3.86 17.21
C ARG A 110 5.44 2.62 18.06
N GLN A 111 6.71 2.33 18.33
CA GLN A 111 7.10 1.23 19.23
C GLN A 111 6.56 1.44 20.66
N LEU A 112 6.63 2.68 21.15
CA LEU A 112 6.05 3.05 22.45
C LEU A 112 4.53 2.87 22.48
N ALA A 113 3.81 3.31 21.44
CA ALA A 113 2.36 3.14 21.38
C ALA A 113 1.92 1.66 21.42
N TRP A 114 2.63 0.79 20.68
CA TRP A 114 2.37 -0.66 20.75
C TRP A 114 2.63 -1.24 22.13
N ARG A 115 3.71 -0.82 22.78
CA ARG A 115 4.02 -1.23 24.15
C ARG A 115 2.94 -0.79 25.13
N GLU A 116 2.55 0.48 25.09
CA GLU A 116 1.48 1.04 25.93
C GLU A 116 0.17 0.29 25.74
N ARG A 117 -0.15 -0.10 24.51
CA ARG A 117 -1.30 -0.96 24.23
C ARG A 117 -1.14 -2.32 24.88
N ASN A 118 0.02 -2.96 24.74
CA ASN A 118 0.26 -4.31 25.27
C ASN A 118 0.24 -4.33 26.81
N THR A 119 0.56 -3.22 27.45
CA THR A 119 0.44 -3.06 28.91
C THR A 119 -0.94 -2.55 29.35
N GLY A 120 -1.89 -2.37 28.43
CA GLY A 120 -3.25 -1.91 28.72
C GLY A 120 -3.37 -0.42 29.09
N ILE A 121 -2.34 0.39 28.84
CA ILE A 121 -2.35 1.84 29.12
C ILE A 121 -3.28 2.57 28.14
N ILE A 122 -3.26 2.16 26.86
CA ILE A 122 -4.14 2.73 25.83
C ILE A 122 -5.06 1.65 25.26
N SER A 123 -6.27 2.06 24.86
CA SER A 123 -7.21 1.19 24.17
C SER A 123 -6.80 0.94 22.71
N GLN A 124 -7.36 -0.10 22.08
CA GLN A 124 -7.15 -0.37 20.66
C GLN A 124 -7.56 0.81 19.76
N LEU A 125 -8.69 1.46 20.07
CA LEU A 125 -9.17 2.62 19.31
C LEU A 125 -8.20 3.81 19.42
N GLU A 126 -7.61 4.02 20.61
CA GLU A 126 -6.62 5.08 20.83
C GLU A 126 -5.30 4.78 20.09
N LEU A 127 -4.85 3.53 20.13
CA LEU A 127 -3.71 3.08 19.34
C LEU A 127 -3.94 3.35 17.84
N GLU A 128 -5.10 2.99 17.28
CA GLU A 128 -5.42 3.21 15.87
C GLU A 128 -5.40 4.70 15.49
N LYS A 129 -5.99 5.57 16.33
CA LYS A 129 -5.95 7.02 16.14
C LYS A 129 -4.51 7.55 16.16
N ARG A 130 -3.70 7.10 17.13
CA ARG A 130 -2.30 7.51 17.25
C ARG A 130 -1.46 7.02 16.09
N LEU A 131 -1.57 5.75 15.68
CA LEU A 131 -0.88 5.20 14.52
C LEU A 131 -1.25 5.94 13.24
N LYS A 132 -2.52 6.34 13.07
CA LYS A 132 -2.94 7.19 11.94
C LYS A 132 -2.24 8.56 11.94
N ALA A 133 -2.16 9.22 13.09
CA ALA A 133 -1.47 10.51 13.23
C ALA A 133 0.05 10.38 12.97
N LEU A 134 0.68 9.35 13.53
CA LEU A 134 2.09 9.02 13.31
C LEU A 134 2.37 8.75 11.83
N LYS A 135 1.53 7.97 11.15
CA LYS A 135 1.64 7.69 9.71
C LYS A 135 1.63 8.98 8.89
N LYS A 136 0.73 9.92 9.20
CA LYS A 136 0.67 11.24 8.54
C LYS A 136 1.97 12.02 8.75
N ARG A 137 2.50 12.08 9.98
CA ARG A 137 3.79 12.75 10.28
C ARG A 137 4.95 12.12 9.50
N TYR A 138 5.02 10.79 9.44
CA TYR A 138 6.06 10.08 8.71
C TYR A 138 6.02 10.38 7.20
N ILE A 139 4.80 10.43 6.62
CA ILE A 139 4.61 10.79 5.21
C ILE A 139 5.11 12.22 4.94
N ILE A 140 4.77 13.18 5.81
CA ILE A 140 5.20 14.58 5.69
C ILE A 140 6.72 14.69 5.77
N ALA A 141 7.35 14.06 6.79
CA ALA A 141 8.81 14.03 6.92
C ALA A 141 9.48 13.40 5.68
N GLY A 142 8.86 12.39 5.08
CA GLY A 142 9.33 11.82 3.81
C GLY A 142 9.19 12.79 2.62
N ASP A 143 8.15 13.62 2.57
CA ASP A 143 7.99 14.66 1.54
C ASP A 143 9.07 15.73 1.66
N ASP A 144 9.42 16.13 2.88
CA ASP A 144 10.47 17.10 3.14
C ASP A 144 11.86 16.50 2.84
N LEU A 145 12.12 15.26 3.29
CA LEU A 145 13.36 14.53 2.99
C LEU A 145 13.65 14.51 1.49
N TRP A 146 12.66 14.15 0.68
CA TRP A 146 12.84 14.10 -0.77
C TRP A 146 13.01 15.48 -1.39
N ARG A 147 12.26 16.50 -0.93
CA ARG A 147 12.39 17.87 -1.43
C ARG A 147 13.83 18.38 -1.24
N SER A 148 14.37 18.24 -0.03
CA SER A 148 15.71 18.70 0.30
C SER A 148 16.79 17.84 -0.37
N SER A 149 16.57 16.52 -0.51
CA SER A 149 17.48 15.65 -1.27
C SER A 149 17.57 16.06 -2.74
N ASN A 150 16.42 16.35 -3.35
CA ASN A 150 16.35 16.81 -4.72
C ASN A 150 17.02 18.19 -4.86
N GLU A 151 16.70 19.15 -3.98
CA GLU A 151 17.32 20.48 -3.96
C GLU A 151 18.85 20.40 -3.87
N LYS A 152 19.37 19.56 -2.96
CA LYS A 152 20.81 19.31 -2.86
C LYS A 152 21.40 18.79 -4.17
N LEU A 153 20.73 17.85 -4.82
CA LEU A 153 21.16 17.31 -6.12
C LEU A 153 21.17 18.40 -7.21
N HIS A 154 20.19 19.31 -7.23
CA HIS A 154 20.17 20.48 -8.14
C HIS A 154 21.37 21.41 -7.91
N LEU A 155 21.74 21.63 -6.64
CA LEU A 155 22.86 22.50 -6.29
C LEU A 155 24.22 21.87 -6.65
N GLU A 156 24.37 20.56 -6.46
CA GLU A 156 25.61 19.83 -6.75
C GLU A 156 25.81 19.58 -8.25
N ASN A 157 24.74 19.34 -9.01
CA ASN A 157 24.82 18.98 -10.43
C ASN A 157 23.78 19.71 -11.30
N PRO A 158 23.93 21.04 -11.53
CA PRO A 158 22.97 21.81 -12.32
C PRO A 158 22.80 21.30 -13.75
N THR A 159 23.89 20.80 -14.34
CA THR A 159 23.93 20.35 -15.75
C THR A 159 23.35 18.95 -15.95
N ALA A 160 23.48 18.07 -14.96
CA ALA A 160 22.93 16.70 -15.03
C ALA A 160 21.41 16.69 -15.19
N ILE A 161 20.74 17.76 -14.75
CA ILE A 161 19.30 17.88 -14.71
C ILE A 161 18.75 18.55 -15.97
N ILE A 162 19.49 19.47 -16.59
CA ILE A 162 19.09 20.00 -17.92
C ILE A 162 19.10 18.86 -18.97
N SER A 163 19.97 17.87 -18.79
CA SER A 163 19.99 16.65 -19.61
C SER A 163 18.87 15.64 -19.29
N THR A 164 18.11 15.83 -18.19
CA THR A 164 16.88 15.04 -17.87
C THR A 164 15.61 15.62 -18.52
N GLN A 165 15.74 16.54 -19.48
CA GLN A 165 14.59 17.06 -20.23
C GLN A 165 14.64 16.83 -21.74
N LEU A 166 15.74 16.35 -22.31
CA LEU A 166 15.83 16.03 -23.73
C LEU A 166 16.87 14.94 -23.93
N ASP A 167 16.42 13.69 -24.01
CA ASP A 167 16.83 12.72 -25.04
C ASP A 167 16.01 11.44 -24.84
N SER A 168 15.24 11.03 -25.87
CA SER A 168 14.25 9.95 -25.74
C SER A 168 14.86 8.55 -25.56
N ASP A 169 16.17 8.39 -25.77
CA ASP A 169 16.72 7.09 -26.18
C ASP A 169 17.79 6.47 -25.26
N GLN A 170 18.12 7.02 -24.08
CA GLN A 170 19.10 6.36 -23.20
C GLN A 170 18.71 6.26 -21.71
N SER A 171 18.77 5.01 -21.21
CA SER A 171 18.60 4.52 -19.83
C SER A 171 17.22 4.69 -19.19
N ALA A 172 16.58 3.58 -18.84
CA ALA A 172 15.33 3.58 -18.08
C ALA A 172 15.50 4.00 -16.60
N ALA A 173 16.75 4.01 -16.07
CA ALA A 173 17.04 4.37 -14.68
C ALA A 173 17.04 5.90 -14.45
N SER A 174 17.39 6.71 -15.45
CA SER A 174 17.37 8.19 -15.35
C SER A 174 15.95 8.77 -15.33
N LYS A 175 14.94 7.99 -15.72
CA LYS A 175 13.54 8.45 -15.82
C LYS A 175 12.82 8.48 -14.48
N ILE A 176 13.23 7.70 -13.46
CA ILE A 176 12.48 7.61 -12.20
C ILE A 176 12.34 8.97 -11.48
N PRO A 177 13.41 9.77 -11.31
CA PRO A 177 13.29 11.12 -10.78
C PRO A 177 12.32 11.99 -11.59
N GLU A 178 12.31 11.88 -12.93
CA GLU A 178 11.38 12.59 -13.81
C GLU A 178 9.93 12.12 -13.65
N LEU A 179 9.69 10.84 -13.35
CA LEU A 179 8.37 10.29 -13.05
C LEU A 179 7.86 10.78 -11.67
N LEU A 180 8.77 10.96 -10.71
CA LEU A 180 8.45 11.40 -9.36
C LEU A 180 8.32 12.94 -9.25
N LEU A 181 9.10 13.72 -10.02
CA LEU A 181 9.15 15.18 -10.02
C LEU A 181 7.78 15.88 -10.18
N PRO A 182 6.89 15.48 -11.11
CA PRO A 182 5.54 16.03 -11.24
C PRO A 182 4.72 15.92 -9.96
N LEU A 183 5.03 14.95 -9.10
CA LEU A 183 4.35 14.73 -7.82
C LEU A 183 4.79 15.70 -6.71
N TYR A 184 5.76 16.56 -6.99
CA TYR A 184 6.32 17.56 -6.08
C TYR A 184 6.17 19.00 -6.61
N ARG A 185 6.11 19.18 -7.93
CA ARG A 185 5.95 20.51 -8.56
C ARG A 185 4.58 21.15 -8.38
N LYS A 186 3.56 20.39 -8.01
CA LYS A 186 2.24 20.92 -7.68
C LYS A 186 1.99 20.71 -6.18
N PRO A 187 1.63 21.76 -5.42
CA PRO A 187 1.02 21.55 -4.13
C PRO A 187 -0.15 20.61 -4.36
N VAL A 188 -0.14 19.44 -3.73
CA VAL A 188 -1.24 18.46 -3.82
C VAL A 188 -2.59 19.14 -3.47
N ALA A 189 -2.55 20.24 -2.71
CA ALA A 189 -3.66 21.13 -2.42
C ALA A 189 -4.30 21.83 -3.64
N LEU A 190 -3.57 22.09 -4.74
CA LEU A 190 -4.11 22.77 -5.93
C LEU A 190 -4.58 21.80 -7.02
N ILE A 191 -4.24 20.51 -6.91
CA ILE A 191 -4.96 19.51 -7.68
C ILE A 191 -6.17 19.13 -6.85
N THR A 192 -7.26 19.88 -7.05
CA THR A 192 -8.53 19.66 -6.35
C THR A 192 -8.86 18.16 -6.34
N ARG A 193 -9.34 17.64 -5.19
CA ARG A 193 -9.79 16.24 -4.98
C ARG A 193 -10.56 15.67 -6.18
N ARG A 194 -11.27 16.52 -6.93
CA ARG A 194 -12.09 16.21 -8.12
C ARG A 194 -11.33 15.93 -9.43
N ASN A 195 -10.08 16.37 -9.59
CA ASN A 195 -9.36 16.27 -10.88
C ASN A 195 -8.41 15.08 -10.95
N ILE A 196 -7.85 14.61 -9.82
CA ILE A 196 -6.96 13.42 -9.83
C ILE A 196 -7.75 12.11 -9.81
N ARG A 197 -8.96 12.14 -9.24
CA ARG A 197 -9.82 10.96 -9.07
C ARG A 197 -10.64 10.59 -10.31
N ARG A 198 -10.47 11.27 -11.45
CA ARG A 198 -11.35 11.04 -12.60
C ARG A 198 -11.11 9.66 -13.20
N LYS A 199 -11.79 8.68 -12.61
CA LYS A 199 -12.33 7.51 -13.28
C LYS A 199 -12.72 7.93 -14.70
N PRO A 200 -12.22 7.24 -15.74
CA PRO A 200 -12.68 7.51 -17.10
C PRO A 200 -14.21 7.51 -17.10
N SER A 201 -14.84 8.49 -17.75
CA SER A 201 -16.31 8.68 -17.67
C SER A 201 -17.09 7.42 -18.02
N ASN A 202 -16.51 6.56 -18.86
CA ASN A 202 -17.15 5.34 -19.36
C ASN A 202 -16.71 4.08 -18.61
N TRP A 203 -15.80 4.17 -17.63
CA TRP A 203 -15.19 2.98 -17.00
C TRP A 203 -16.21 2.06 -16.35
N THR A 204 -17.30 2.59 -15.78
CA THR A 204 -18.39 1.73 -15.26
C THR A 204 -18.98 0.87 -16.36
N SER A 205 -19.33 1.49 -17.49
CA SER A 205 -19.91 0.81 -18.64
C SER A 205 -18.94 -0.20 -19.20
N ASP A 206 -17.67 0.16 -19.32
CA ASP A 206 -16.62 -0.72 -19.83
C ASP A 206 -16.44 -1.95 -18.92
N VAL A 207 -16.56 -1.81 -17.59
CA VAL A 207 -16.53 -2.95 -16.63
C VAL A 207 -17.77 -3.83 -16.77
N ILE A 208 -18.96 -3.24 -16.90
CA ILE A 208 -20.20 -3.99 -17.10
C ILE A 208 -20.14 -4.80 -18.40
N GLU A 209 -19.68 -4.18 -19.48
CA GLU A 209 -19.49 -4.83 -20.78
C GLU A 209 -18.42 -5.93 -20.70
N TYR A 210 -17.28 -5.64 -20.08
CA TYR A 210 -16.17 -6.59 -19.93
C TYR A 210 -16.61 -7.89 -19.24
N TYR A 211 -17.47 -7.83 -18.22
CA TYR A 211 -17.98 -9.02 -17.55
C TYR A 211 -19.30 -9.55 -18.10
N SER A 212 -19.79 -9.02 -19.23
CA SER A 212 -21.08 -9.40 -19.83
C SER A 212 -22.24 -9.28 -18.84
N ALA A 213 -22.21 -8.25 -18.00
CA ALA A 213 -23.10 -8.05 -16.86
C ALA A 213 -24.17 -7.00 -17.11
N ASN A 214 -24.48 -6.72 -18.37
CA ASN A 214 -25.59 -5.83 -18.73
C ASN A 214 -26.91 -6.52 -18.35
N TRP A 215 -27.67 -5.91 -17.44
CA TRP A 215 -28.91 -6.46 -16.89
C TRP A 215 -29.96 -6.79 -17.98
N GLU A 216 -30.00 -6.05 -19.10
CA GLU A 216 -30.92 -6.30 -20.21
C GLU A 216 -30.67 -7.67 -20.85
N ASP A 217 -29.40 -8.05 -21.04
CA ASP A 217 -28.98 -9.31 -21.67
C ASP A 217 -29.36 -10.54 -20.84
N HIS A 218 -29.67 -10.34 -19.55
CA HIS A 218 -30.04 -11.39 -18.60
C HIS A 218 -31.54 -11.36 -18.24
N GLY A 219 -32.36 -10.69 -19.07
CA GLY A 219 -33.83 -10.69 -18.94
C GLY A 219 -34.33 -9.93 -17.71
N LYS A 220 -33.50 -9.06 -17.14
CA LYS A 220 -33.89 -8.22 -16.02
C LYS A 220 -34.57 -6.96 -16.54
N THR A 221 -35.52 -6.43 -15.78
CA THR A 221 -36.35 -5.28 -16.19
C THR A 221 -36.00 -3.99 -15.47
N ASP A 222 -35.40 -4.10 -14.28
CA ASP A 222 -35.02 -2.95 -13.48
C ASP A 222 -33.59 -2.52 -13.79
N ARG A 223 -33.46 -1.31 -14.36
CA ARG A 223 -32.17 -0.65 -14.61
C ARG A 223 -31.34 -0.51 -13.35
N SER A 224 -31.98 -0.43 -12.19
CA SER A 224 -31.33 -0.21 -10.91
C SER A 224 -30.53 -1.40 -10.42
N ILE A 225 -30.63 -2.59 -11.02
CA ILE A 225 -29.92 -3.76 -10.51
C ILE A 225 -28.51 -3.92 -11.10
N THR A 226 -27.63 -4.59 -10.37
CA THR A 226 -26.26 -4.87 -10.81
C THR A 226 -25.82 -6.25 -10.31
N TRP A 227 -25.05 -6.97 -11.12
CA TRP A 227 -24.49 -8.26 -10.75
C TRP A 227 -23.46 -8.13 -9.63
N CYS A 228 -23.49 -9.00 -8.63
CA CYS A 228 -22.49 -9.08 -7.59
C CYS A 228 -21.63 -10.33 -7.76
N HIS A 229 -20.36 -10.17 -8.11
CA HIS A 229 -19.42 -11.27 -8.30
C HIS A 229 -19.18 -12.07 -7.01
N ALA A 230 -19.29 -11.43 -5.83
CA ALA A 230 -19.00 -12.09 -4.56
C ALA A 230 -19.97 -13.24 -4.22
N ASN A 231 -21.21 -13.16 -4.68
CA ASN A 231 -22.22 -14.16 -4.33
C ASN A 231 -23.02 -14.70 -5.50
N GLY A 232 -22.82 -14.16 -6.70
CA GLY A 232 -23.51 -14.61 -7.90
C GLY A 232 -24.99 -14.26 -7.90
N SER A 233 -25.33 -13.04 -7.50
CA SER A 233 -26.73 -12.59 -7.48
C SER A 233 -26.85 -11.15 -7.96
N TRP A 234 -28.04 -10.80 -8.46
CA TRP A 234 -28.38 -9.43 -8.83
C TRP A 234 -28.83 -8.67 -7.58
N TYR A 235 -28.31 -7.47 -7.40
CA TYR A 235 -28.63 -6.57 -6.30
C TYR A 235 -29.30 -5.32 -6.81
N SER A 236 -30.31 -4.81 -6.10
CA SER A 236 -30.74 -3.43 -6.28
C SER A 236 -29.57 -2.52 -5.92
N SER A 237 -29.11 -1.77 -6.91
CA SER A 237 -27.89 -0.98 -6.84
C SER A 237 -28.26 0.48 -6.79
N TYR A 238 -28.40 0.99 -5.56
CA TYR A 238 -28.35 2.43 -5.28
C TYR A 238 -27.00 3.05 -5.69
N ASN A 239 -25.95 2.22 -5.87
CA ASN A 239 -24.62 2.69 -6.23
C ASN A 239 -23.95 1.69 -7.19
N ARG A 240 -24.04 1.95 -8.50
CA ARG A 240 -23.56 1.07 -9.60
C ARG A 240 -22.05 1.09 -9.80
N GLU A 241 -21.30 1.69 -8.89
CA GLU A 241 -19.87 1.83 -9.11
C GLU A 241 -19.14 0.51 -8.87
N PRO A 242 -18.40 0.00 -9.87
CA PRO A 242 -17.57 -1.17 -9.68
C PRO A 242 -16.51 -0.89 -8.62
N ALA A 243 -16.23 -1.91 -7.82
CA ALA A 243 -15.12 -1.89 -6.89
C ALA A 243 -13.80 -1.87 -7.65
N ARG A 244 -12.92 -0.94 -7.28
CA ARG A 244 -11.56 -0.85 -7.81
C ARG A 244 -10.65 -1.81 -7.05
N ILE A 245 -9.85 -2.58 -7.78
CA ILE A 245 -8.85 -3.45 -7.17
C ILE A 245 -7.59 -2.62 -6.82
N VAL A 246 -7.14 -1.80 -7.77
CA VAL A 246 -5.99 -0.89 -7.65
C VAL A 246 -6.45 0.57 -7.80
N PRO A 247 -6.03 1.50 -6.93
CA PRO A 247 -6.41 2.91 -7.05
C PRO A 247 -5.93 3.56 -8.36
N PHE A 248 -6.80 4.31 -9.04
CA PHE A 248 -6.46 5.03 -10.30
C PHE A 248 -5.36 6.07 -10.15
N LEU A 249 -5.17 6.60 -8.94
CA LEU A 249 -4.11 7.55 -8.64
C LEU A 249 -2.70 6.98 -8.92
N ILE A 250 -2.57 5.65 -9.04
CA ILE A 250 -1.35 4.99 -9.50
C ILE A 250 -1.07 5.27 -11.00
N ALA A 251 -2.10 5.32 -11.86
CA ALA A 251 -1.94 5.65 -13.29
C ALA A 251 -1.54 7.11 -13.50
N ALA A 252 -2.11 8.04 -12.72
CA ALA A 252 -1.89 9.48 -12.87
C ALA A 252 -0.41 9.89 -12.78
N ASN A 253 0.43 9.00 -12.24
CA ASN A 253 1.79 9.29 -11.81
C ASN A 253 2.83 8.41 -12.52
N LYS A 254 2.46 7.65 -13.57
CA LYS A 254 3.30 6.63 -14.21
C LYS A 254 3.90 5.60 -13.22
N LEU A 255 3.33 5.57 -12.01
CA LEU A 255 3.71 4.67 -10.93
C LEU A 255 3.31 3.25 -11.28
N GLU A 256 2.26 3.11 -12.08
CA GLU A 256 1.86 1.88 -12.74
C GLU A 256 3.03 1.16 -13.43
N GLU A 257 3.79 1.83 -14.30
CA GLU A 257 4.91 1.21 -15.02
C GLU A 257 6.04 0.80 -14.06
N LEU A 258 6.23 1.57 -12.99
CA LEU A 258 7.20 1.32 -11.94
C LEU A 258 6.80 0.18 -10.98
N ILE A 259 5.50 -0.16 -10.90
CA ILE A 259 4.99 -1.28 -10.10
C ILE A 259 4.89 -2.54 -10.97
N PHE A 260 4.21 -2.42 -12.11
CA PHE A 260 3.74 -3.54 -12.94
C PHE A 260 4.55 -3.76 -14.22
N GLY A 261 5.50 -2.86 -14.54
CA GLY A 261 6.33 -2.95 -15.76
C GLY A 261 5.74 -2.24 -16.96
N SER A 262 6.53 -2.06 -18.02
CA SER A 262 6.13 -1.35 -19.25
C SER A 262 5.12 -2.10 -20.11
N VAL A 263 4.94 -3.40 -19.87
CA VAL A 263 3.95 -4.27 -20.55
C VAL A 263 2.73 -4.52 -19.64
N SER A 264 2.43 -3.59 -18.73
CA SER A 264 1.27 -3.73 -17.85
C SER A 264 -0.01 -3.28 -18.53
N GLU A 265 -1.09 -4.02 -18.28
CA GLU A 265 -2.44 -3.52 -18.53
C GLU A 265 -2.64 -2.24 -17.72
N SER A 266 -3.24 -1.21 -18.30
CA SER A 266 -3.50 0.05 -17.58
C SER A 266 -4.40 -0.19 -16.36
N VAL A 267 -4.19 0.50 -15.24
CA VAL A 267 -5.12 0.47 -14.10
C VAL A 267 -6.48 1.07 -14.45
N GLN A 268 -6.61 1.77 -15.58
CA GLN A 268 -7.89 2.19 -16.12
C GLN A 268 -8.60 1.08 -16.93
N HIS A 269 -7.96 -0.07 -17.14
CA HIS A 269 -8.55 -1.19 -17.84
C HIS A 269 -9.72 -1.79 -17.02
N PRO A 270 -10.78 -2.31 -17.67
CA PRO A 270 -11.92 -2.92 -16.99
C PRO A 270 -11.57 -4.10 -16.08
N ALA A 271 -10.48 -4.81 -16.35
CA ALA A 271 -9.98 -5.90 -15.50
C ALA A 271 -9.49 -5.44 -14.11
N ASN A 272 -9.37 -4.13 -13.86
CA ASN A 272 -9.14 -3.53 -12.54
C ASN A 272 -10.44 -3.30 -11.75
N GLY A 273 -11.59 -3.64 -12.33
CA GLY A 273 -12.91 -3.49 -11.72
C GLY A 273 -13.54 -4.83 -11.35
N LEU A 274 -14.36 -4.83 -10.32
CA LEU A 274 -15.30 -5.90 -9.99
C LEU A 274 -16.67 -5.34 -9.63
N LEU A 275 -17.73 -5.92 -10.16
CA LEU A 275 -19.09 -5.56 -9.75
C LEU A 275 -19.39 -6.25 -8.42
N LEU A 276 -19.54 -5.47 -7.34
CA LEU A 276 -19.75 -5.97 -5.97
C LEU A 276 -20.87 -5.19 -5.31
N GLY A 277 -21.60 -5.83 -4.39
CA GLY A 277 -22.53 -5.14 -3.52
C GLY A 277 -21.82 -4.06 -2.69
N GLY A 278 -22.51 -2.96 -2.37
CA GLY A 278 -21.91 -1.77 -1.78
C GLY A 278 -20.99 -2.06 -0.58
N ALA A 279 -21.45 -2.83 0.41
CA ALA A 279 -20.62 -3.16 1.58
C ALA A 279 -19.40 -4.03 1.22
N VAL A 280 -19.55 -5.01 0.31
CA VAL A 280 -18.43 -5.89 -0.10
C VAL A 280 -17.37 -5.10 -0.87
N ARG A 281 -17.81 -4.19 -1.76
CA ARG A 281 -16.93 -3.21 -2.40
C ARG A 281 -16.13 -2.44 -1.36
N ASP A 282 -16.78 -1.92 -0.34
CA ASP A 282 -16.12 -1.11 0.70
C ASP A 282 -15.05 -1.93 1.42
N TYR A 283 -15.34 -3.18 1.74
CA TYR A 283 -14.35 -4.07 2.36
C TYR A 283 -13.20 -4.39 1.43
N LEU A 284 -13.42 -4.53 0.13
CA LEU A 284 -12.35 -4.68 -0.85
C LEU A 284 -11.51 -3.40 -0.87
N GLU A 285 -12.09 -2.24 -1.19
CA GLU A 285 -11.35 -0.98 -1.35
C GLU A 285 -10.64 -0.52 -0.07
N THR A 286 -11.13 -0.93 1.11
CA THR A 286 -10.48 -0.67 2.41
C THR A 286 -9.53 -1.78 2.89
N TYR A 287 -9.25 -2.76 2.03
CA TYR A 287 -8.31 -3.87 2.26
C TYR A 287 -8.67 -4.73 3.48
N LYS A 288 -9.96 -4.97 3.69
CA LYS A 288 -10.51 -5.82 4.76
C LYS A 288 -10.82 -7.25 4.29
N ILE A 289 -10.94 -7.43 2.99
CA ILE A 289 -10.98 -8.74 2.33
C ILE A 289 -9.89 -8.79 1.25
N VAL A 290 -9.52 -10.00 0.86
CA VAL A 290 -8.67 -10.23 -0.31
C VAL A 290 -9.36 -11.19 -1.26
N ILE A 291 -8.95 -11.14 -2.53
CA ILE A 291 -9.38 -12.10 -3.54
C ILE A 291 -8.14 -12.87 -3.98
N VAL A 292 -8.19 -14.19 -3.84
CA VAL A 292 -7.07 -15.09 -4.09
C VAL A 292 -7.49 -16.22 -5.04
N PRO A 293 -6.55 -16.86 -5.74
CA PRO A 293 -6.87 -18.03 -6.56
C PRO A 293 -7.50 -19.14 -5.72
N VAL A 294 -8.48 -19.85 -6.28
CA VAL A 294 -9.02 -21.06 -5.65
C VAL A 294 -7.95 -22.15 -5.60
N ASP A 295 -7.19 -22.29 -6.69
CA ASP A 295 -6.14 -23.27 -6.89
C ASP A 295 -4.89 -22.56 -7.41
N ASN A 296 -3.77 -22.73 -6.70
CA ASN A 296 -2.48 -22.11 -7.06
C ASN A 296 -1.75 -22.84 -8.20
N SER A 297 -2.25 -23.99 -8.63
CA SER A 297 -1.76 -24.74 -9.79
C SER A 297 -2.50 -24.40 -11.09
N GLU A 298 -3.58 -23.60 -11.01
CA GLU A 298 -4.41 -23.26 -12.15
C GLU A 298 -3.76 -22.21 -13.06
N THR A 299 -3.42 -22.61 -14.29
CA THR A 299 -2.81 -21.72 -15.30
C THR A 299 -3.54 -21.81 -16.65
N PRO A 300 -4.15 -20.72 -17.16
CA PRO A 300 -4.35 -19.42 -16.51
C PRO A 300 -5.38 -19.51 -15.37
N ILE A 301 -5.27 -18.63 -14.38
CA ILE A 301 -6.19 -18.59 -13.23
C ILE A 301 -7.57 -18.13 -13.70
N LYS A 302 -8.59 -18.98 -13.58
CA LYS A 302 -9.99 -18.66 -13.89
C LYS A 302 -10.86 -18.60 -12.65
N ARG A 303 -10.49 -19.30 -11.57
CA ARG A 303 -11.29 -19.34 -10.35
C ARG A 303 -10.65 -18.53 -9.23
N TRP A 304 -11.47 -17.68 -8.63
CA TRP A 304 -11.08 -16.73 -7.59
C TRP A 304 -12.01 -16.87 -6.41
N ARG A 305 -11.52 -16.76 -5.20
CA ARG A 305 -12.34 -16.74 -3.98
C ARG A 305 -12.05 -15.51 -3.14
N ILE A 306 -13.03 -15.14 -2.32
CA ILE A 306 -12.87 -14.10 -1.29
C ILE A 306 -12.37 -14.74 -0.02
N ASP A 307 -11.34 -14.16 0.59
CA ASP A 307 -10.94 -14.50 1.96
C ASP A 307 -11.10 -13.27 2.87
N LEU A 308 -11.61 -13.48 4.08
CA LEU A 308 -11.76 -12.45 5.10
C LEU A 308 -10.46 -12.30 5.91
N LEU A 309 -9.96 -11.07 6.02
CA LEU A 309 -8.79 -10.75 6.83
C LEU A 309 -9.13 -10.33 8.27
N PHE A 310 -10.39 -10.02 8.55
CA PHE A 310 -10.82 -9.57 9.87
C PHE A 310 -12.03 -10.39 10.30
N PRO A 311 -11.83 -11.54 10.97
CA PRO A 311 -12.93 -12.42 11.39
C PRO A 311 -13.98 -11.72 12.26
N SER A 312 -13.59 -10.68 13.01
CA SER A 312 -14.50 -9.82 13.77
C SER A 312 -15.54 -9.09 12.92
N LEU A 313 -15.30 -8.95 11.60
CA LEU A 313 -16.25 -8.39 10.65
C LEU A 313 -17.24 -9.44 10.11
N GLY A 314 -17.11 -10.72 10.49
CA GLY A 314 -17.88 -11.82 9.90
C GLY A 314 -19.39 -11.68 10.02
N ASP A 315 -19.91 -11.09 11.11
CA ASP A 315 -21.35 -10.92 11.32
C ASP A 315 -21.94 -9.64 10.69
N TYR A 316 -21.11 -8.80 10.06
CA TYR A 316 -21.58 -7.60 9.37
C TYR A 316 -22.38 -7.97 8.12
N ARG A 317 -23.48 -7.25 7.89
CA ARG A 317 -24.35 -7.47 6.73
C ARG A 317 -23.73 -6.87 5.47
N CYS A 318 -23.69 -7.65 4.40
CA CYS A 318 -23.13 -7.26 3.12
C CYS A 318 -24.17 -6.73 2.11
N GLY A 319 -25.46 -6.95 2.39
CA GLY A 319 -26.57 -6.50 1.56
C GLY A 319 -27.75 -7.47 1.62
N LEU A 320 -28.81 -7.11 0.90
CA LEU A 320 -30.01 -7.92 0.68
C LEU A 320 -30.01 -8.36 -0.78
N GLY A 321 -29.94 -9.67 -1.03
CA GLY A 321 -30.06 -10.20 -2.39
C GLY A 321 -31.48 -10.01 -2.95
N GLU A 322 -31.71 -10.45 -4.19
CA GLU A 322 -33.03 -10.41 -4.86
C GLU A 322 -34.15 -11.04 -4.01
N ASN A 323 -33.83 -12.06 -3.19
CA ASN A 323 -34.75 -12.74 -2.29
C ASN A 323 -34.83 -12.15 -0.88
N TRP A 324 -34.27 -10.96 -0.65
CA TRP A 324 -34.12 -10.35 0.69
C TRP A 324 -33.27 -11.18 1.68
N ASP A 325 -32.50 -12.14 1.15
CA ASP A 325 -31.60 -12.94 1.96
C ASP A 325 -30.47 -12.07 2.53
N LYS A 326 -30.30 -12.17 3.85
CA LYS A 326 -29.26 -11.45 4.58
C LYS A 326 -27.93 -12.17 4.40
N THR A 327 -27.13 -11.73 3.44
CA THR A 327 -25.75 -12.21 3.29
C THR A 327 -24.86 -11.50 4.31
N ARG A 328 -24.12 -12.26 5.12
CA ARG A 328 -23.09 -11.75 6.03
C ARG A 328 -21.71 -11.94 5.43
N LEU A 329 -20.73 -11.22 5.95
CA LEU A 329 -19.37 -11.27 5.43
C LEU A 329 -18.72 -12.64 5.62
N LYS A 330 -19.02 -13.33 6.72
CA LYS A 330 -18.57 -14.71 6.96
C LYS A 330 -19.10 -15.71 5.94
N ASP A 331 -20.24 -15.43 5.32
CA ASP A 331 -20.83 -16.29 4.29
C ASP A 331 -20.10 -16.12 2.93
N LEU A 332 -19.24 -15.10 2.83
CA LEU A 332 -18.38 -14.84 1.67
C LEU A 332 -16.94 -15.36 1.87
N ASP A 333 -16.54 -15.68 3.10
CA ASP A 333 -15.19 -16.18 3.39
C ASP A 333 -15.01 -17.58 2.78
N GLY A 334 -13.97 -17.74 1.98
CA GLY A 334 -13.70 -18.92 1.16
C GLY A 334 -14.61 -19.09 -0.07
N LYS A 335 -15.57 -18.19 -0.29
CA LYS A 335 -16.55 -18.34 -1.39
C LYS A 335 -15.95 -17.96 -2.74
N GLU A 336 -16.16 -18.82 -3.74
CA GLU A 336 -15.75 -18.57 -5.12
C GLU A 336 -16.59 -17.45 -5.77
N LEU A 337 -15.93 -16.59 -6.55
CA LEU A 337 -16.56 -15.52 -7.31
C LEU A 337 -17.34 -16.09 -8.50
N SER A 338 -18.52 -15.53 -8.76
CA SER A 338 -19.37 -15.90 -9.88
C SER A 338 -19.27 -14.88 -11.02
N PHE A 339 -18.90 -15.34 -12.21
CA PHE A 339 -18.80 -14.52 -13.42
C PHE A 339 -19.87 -14.93 -14.43
N LEU A 340 -20.44 -13.95 -15.13
CA LEU A 340 -21.46 -14.19 -16.17
C LEU A 340 -20.85 -14.53 -17.55
N GLY A 341 -19.53 -14.34 -17.72
CA GLY A 341 -18.79 -14.67 -18.93
C GLY A 341 -17.41 -15.27 -18.65
N GLU A 342 -16.55 -15.32 -19.66
CA GLU A 342 -15.19 -15.92 -19.58
C GLU A 342 -14.11 -14.94 -19.08
N ARG A 343 -14.43 -13.64 -19.02
CA ARG A 343 -13.49 -12.60 -18.58
C ARG A 343 -13.26 -12.65 -17.08
N ARG A 344 -12.04 -12.31 -16.64
CA ARG A 344 -11.60 -12.39 -15.24
C ARG A 344 -10.83 -11.13 -14.85
N PRO A 345 -10.80 -10.77 -13.56
CA PRO A 345 -9.96 -9.68 -13.08
C PRO A 345 -8.48 -9.98 -13.39
N SER A 346 -7.69 -8.92 -13.55
CA SER A 346 -6.26 -9.08 -13.84
C SER A 346 -5.55 -9.67 -12.62
N PRO A 347 -4.82 -10.81 -12.77
CA PRO A 347 -4.07 -11.39 -11.67
C PRO A 347 -3.05 -10.42 -11.05
N ARG A 348 -2.48 -9.51 -11.85
CA ARG A 348 -1.50 -8.52 -11.38
C ARG A 348 -2.12 -7.53 -10.40
N PHE A 349 -3.31 -7.04 -10.71
CA PHE A 349 -4.05 -6.11 -9.86
C PHE A 349 -4.46 -6.79 -8.55
N LEU A 350 -4.96 -8.03 -8.62
CA LEU A 350 -5.30 -8.81 -7.44
C LEU A 350 -4.08 -9.13 -6.56
N TYR A 351 -2.93 -9.42 -7.17
CA TYR A 351 -1.68 -9.62 -6.44
C TYR A 351 -1.21 -8.36 -5.72
N PHE A 352 -1.24 -7.20 -6.40
CA PHE A 352 -0.95 -5.92 -5.76
C PHE A 352 -1.88 -5.68 -4.56
N HIS A 353 -3.19 -5.89 -4.77
CA HIS A 353 -4.19 -5.73 -3.73
C HIS A 353 -3.89 -6.62 -2.52
N PHE A 354 -3.58 -7.90 -2.77
CA PHE A 354 -3.23 -8.88 -1.76
C PHE A 354 -2.01 -8.44 -0.93
N ILE A 355 -0.92 -8.04 -1.58
CA ILE A 355 0.29 -7.55 -0.89
C ILE A 355 -0.05 -6.33 -0.03
N MET A 356 -0.72 -5.34 -0.60
CA MET A 356 -1.11 -4.13 0.15
C MET A 356 -2.04 -4.45 1.32
N ALA A 357 -2.96 -5.40 1.15
CA ALA A 357 -3.86 -5.83 2.23
C ALA A 357 -3.09 -6.46 3.39
N LEU A 358 -2.11 -7.30 3.11
CA LEU A 358 -1.29 -7.92 4.15
C LEU A 358 -0.39 -6.91 4.88
N LEU A 359 0.22 -5.97 4.15
CA LEU A 359 1.00 -4.89 4.75
C LEU A 359 0.12 -4.03 5.67
N ARG A 360 -1.08 -3.67 5.21
CA ARG A 360 -2.07 -2.93 6.01
C ARG A 360 -2.59 -3.74 7.19
N LEU A 361 -2.74 -5.05 7.04
CA LEU A 361 -3.17 -5.93 8.12
C LEU A 361 -2.14 -5.92 9.25
N LYS A 362 -0.84 -5.86 8.97
CA LYS A 362 0.15 -5.69 10.03
C LYS A 362 0.16 -4.26 10.61
N ASP A 363 -0.11 -3.25 9.78
CA ASP A 363 -0.13 -1.85 10.23
C ASP A 363 -1.33 -1.50 11.11
N CYS A 364 -2.50 -2.03 10.78
CA CYS A 364 -3.80 -1.64 11.33
C CYS A 364 -4.58 -2.81 11.94
N GLY A 365 -3.99 -4.00 11.99
CA GLY A 365 -4.67 -5.23 12.36
C GLY A 365 -4.98 -5.33 13.85
N PRO A 366 -6.11 -5.95 14.22
CA PRO A 366 -6.37 -6.41 15.57
C PRO A 366 -5.45 -7.59 15.93
N ASP A 367 -5.57 -8.08 17.16
CA ASP A 367 -4.98 -9.36 17.55
C ASP A 367 -5.39 -10.45 16.55
N GLY A 368 -4.42 -11.27 16.12
CA GLY A 368 -4.69 -12.34 15.15
C GLY A 368 -4.02 -12.18 13.79
N TRP A 369 -3.40 -11.02 13.50
CA TRP A 369 -2.81 -10.76 12.17
C TRP A 369 -1.67 -11.72 11.84
N GLN A 370 -0.91 -12.17 12.85
CA GLN A 370 0.20 -13.11 12.69
C GLN A 370 -0.29 -14.46 12.16
N GLN A 371 -1.43 -14.95 12.65
CA GLN A 371 -2.04 -16.21 12.22
C GLN A 371 -2.46 -16.13 10.76
N ILE A 372 -3.01 -14.98 10.34
CA ILE A 372 -3.40 -14.76 8.94
C ILE A 372 -2.16 -14.68 8.04
N TRP A 373 -1.11 -14.02 8.50
CA TRP A 373 0.17 -13.98 7.79
C TRP A 373 0.80 -15.38 7.66
N ALA A 374 0.83 -16.15 8.75
CA ALA A 374 1.33 -17.53 8.76
C ALA A 374 0.54 -18.41 7.78
N ARG A 375 -0.79 -18.29 7.77
CA ARG A 375 -1.67 -18.99 6.82
C ARG A 375 -1.24 -18.72 5.37
N TYR A 376 -1.02 -17.47 5.00
CA TYR A 376 -0.64 -17.13 3.63
C TYR A 376 0.82 -17.42 3.31
N TYR A 377 1.69 -17.42 4.33
CA TYR A 377 3.08 -17.84 4.20
C TYR A 377 3.16 -19.30 3.74
N GLU A 378 2.33 -20.16 4.33
CA GLU A 378 2.23 -21.58 3.99
C GLU A 378 1.48 -21.81 2.67
N GLN A 379 0.33 -21.16 2.49
CA GLN A 379 -0.54 -21.43 1.33
C GLN A 379 0.01 -20.92 0.01
N ARG A 380 0.74 -19.80 0.00
CA ARG A 380 1.25 -19.11 -1.21
C ARG A 380 0.22 -19.14 -2.35
N PRO A 381 -0.93 -18.45 -2.19
CA PRO A 381 -2.10 -18.69 -3.04
C PRO A 381 -1.90 -18.27 -4.51
N PHE A 382 -0.90 -17.43 -4.79
CA PHE A 382 -0.59 -17.00 -6.16
C PHE A 382 0.51 -17.88 -6.79
N PRO A 383 0.31 -18.40 -8.02
CA PRO A 383 1.33 -19.16 -8.73
C PRO A 383 2.63 -18.37 -8.92
N PRO A 384 3.82 -18.97 -8.70
CA PRO A 384 5.12 -18.29 -8.76
C PRO A 384 5.53 -17.85 -10.18
N THR A 385 5.02 -18.50 -11.21
CA THR A 385 5.45 -18.27 -12.61
C THR A 385 4.91 -16.99 -13.23
N ASN A 386 4.09 -16.24 -12.50
CA ASN A 386 3.43 -15.05 -13.02
C ASN A 386 4.18 -13.80 -12.56
N ASN A 387 4.73 -13.08 -13.54
CA ASN A 387 5.40 -11.80 -13.35
C ASN A 387 4.37 -10.70 -12.97
N TYR A 388 3.90 -10.71 -11.72
CA TYR A 388 2.82 -9.83 -11.26
C TYR A 388 3.27 -8.40 -10.97
N MET A 389 4.37 -8.25 -10.24
CA MET A 389 4.90 -6.99 -9.73
C MET A 389 6.42 -7.06 -9.68
N ARG A 390 7.11 -5.91 -9.77
CA ARG A 390 8.58 -5.86 -9.68
C ARG A 390 9.08 -6.24 -8.28
N LYS A 391 10.12 -7.08 -8.17
CA LYS A 391 10.63 -7.55 -6.85
C LYS A 391 11.09 -6.40 -5.97
N ALA A 392 11.85 -5.46 -6.56
CA ALA A 392 12.23 -4.17 -5.95
C ALA A 392 11.04 -3.47 -5.28
N MET A 393 9.92 -3.36 -5.99
CA MET A 393 8.71 -2.73 -5.44
C MET A 393 8.14 -3.50 -4.27
N ILE A 394 8.06 -4.83 -4.35
CA ILE A 394 7.53 -5.64 -3.24
C ILE A 394 8.38 -5.43 -1.98
N LYS A 395 9.71 -5.48 -2.13
CA LYS A 395 10.67 -5.24 -1.05
C LYS A 395 10.50 -3.83 -0.47
N ALA A 396 10.45 -2.81 -1.32
CA ALA A 396 10.30 -1.43 -0.89
C ALA A 396 8.99 -1.19 -0.14
N LEU A 397 7.86 -1.73 -0.64
CA LEU A 397 6.56 -1.60 0.01
C LEU A 397 6.53 -2.26 1.38
N ALA A 398 7.13 -3.44 1.51
CA ALA A 398 7.14 -4.19 2.76
C ALA A 398 8.07 -3.60 3.82
N THR A 399 9.13 -2.91 3.40
CA THR A 399 10.12 -2.29 4.29
C THR A 399 9.81 -0.85 4.67
N TYR A 400 8.88 -0.19 3.97
CA TYR A 400 8.66 1.26 4.08
C TYR A 400 8.43 1.78 5.53
N PHE A 401 7.87 0.95 6.41
CA PHE A 401 7.63 1.25 7.82
C PHE A 401 8.34 0.29 8.78
N GLU A 402 9.36 -0.44 8.31
CA GLU A 402 9.94 -1.60 9.04
C GLU A 402 8.85 -2.62 9.41
N VAL A 403 7.81 -2.67 8.58
CA VAL A 403 6.60 -3.45 8.83
C VAL A 403 6.83 -4.89 8.48
N ALA A 404 7.89 -5.33 7.83
CA ALA A 404 8.11 -6.76 7.66
C ALA A 404 9.57 -7.09 7.96
N ASP A 405 9.80 -8.26 8.55
CA ASP A 405 11.15 -8.81 8.59
C ASP A 405 11.56 -9.05 7.13
N MET A 406 12.67 -8.45 6.73
CA MET A 406 13.21 -8.56 5.39
C MET A 406 13.42 -10.02 4.98
N LYS A 407 13.75 -10.92 5.90
CA LYS A 407 13.88 -12.35 5.61
C LYS A 407 12.55 -12.98 5.18
N VAL A 408 11.45 -12.57 5.81
CA VAL A 408 10.10 -13.04 5.47
C VAL A 408 9.71 -12.51 4.10
N VAL A 409 9.93 -11.21 3.85
CA VAL A 409 9.66 -10.59 2.55
C VAL A 409 10.49 -11.23 1.45
N GLU A 410 11.78 -11.44 1.68
CA GLU A 410 12.68 -12.08 0.71
C GLU A 410 12.27 -13.51 0.39
N SER A 411 11.82 -14.29 1.38
CA SER A 411 11.31 -15.64 1.13
C SER A 411 10.00 -15.67 0.32
N TRP A 412 9.21 -14.58 0.36
CA TRP A 412 8.00 -14.43 -0.45
C TRP A 412 8.32 -13.93 -1.85
N VAL A 413 9.28 -13.02 -1.96
CA VAL A 413 9.64 -12.32 -3.20
C VAL A 413 10.68 -13.09 -4.02
N SER A 414 11.43 -14.03 -3.42
CA SER A 414 12.42 -14.84 -4.15
C SER A 414 11.78 -15.52 -5.36
N ASP A 415 10.57 -16.04 -5.16
CA ASP A 415 9.85 -16.88 -6.12
C ASP A 415 8.72 -16.13 -6.83
N GLN A 416 8.49 -14.85 -6.49
CA GLN A 416 7.37 -14.06 -6.98
C GLN A 416 7.85 -12.74 -7.59
N GLY A 417 7.28 -12.38 -8.74
CA GLY A 417 7.58 -11.12 -9.43
C GLY A 417 8.80 -11.19 -10.34
N PHE A 418 9.10 -10.06 -10.97
CA PHE A 418 10.12 -9.97 -12.01
C PHE A 418 11.09 -8.83 -11.76
N ASP A 419 12.33 -9.02 -12.20
CA ASP A 419 13.31 -7.95 -12.25
C ASP A 419 13.44 -7.51 -13.70
N THR A 420 13.28 -6.21 -13.94
CA THR A 420 13.59 -5.63 -15.26
C THR A 420 14.93 -4.92 -15.21
N GLN A 421 15.39 -4.48 -16.38
CA GLN A 421 16.53 -3.60 -16.61
C GLN A 421 16.50 -2.23 -15.89
N ILE A 422 15.39 -1.83 -15.26
CA ILE A 422 15.34 -0.59 -14.48
C ILE A 422 16.03 -0.82 -13.13
N GLN A 423 17.26 -0.34 -13.00
CA GLN A 423 17.95 -0.25 -11.71
C GLN A 423 17.36 0.92 -10.92
N ILE A 424 16.68 0.62 -9.82
CA ILE A 424 16.18 1.61 -8.87
C ILE A 424 17.17 1.65 -7.72
N GLN A 425 17.61 2.85 -7.30
CA GLN A 425 18.46 2.98 -6.12
C GLN A 425 17.62 2.83 -4.84
N ASP A 426 18.22 2.37 -3.74
CA ASP A 426 17.51 2.11 -2.47
C ASP A 426 16.70 3.31 -1.95
N ASP A 427 17.19 4.53 -2.13
CA ASP A 427 16.52 5.77 -1.73
C ASP A 427 15.30 6.06 -2.63
N GLN A 428 15.43 5.82 -3.93
CA GLN A 428 14.35 5.92 -4.89
C GLN A 428 13.27 4.86 -4.63
N GLU A 429 13.67 3.63 -4.30
CA GLU A 429 12.74 2.54 -3.92
C GLU A 429 11.92 2.93 -2.68
N LYS A 430 12.57 3.43 -1.63
CA LYS A 430 11.90 3.88 -0.40
C LYS A 430 10.91 5.00 -0.67
N GLU A 431 11.28 5.97 -1.50
CA GLU A 431 10.39 7.06 -1.88
C GLU A 431 9.20 6.55 -2.72
N LEU A 432 9.45 5.62 -3.63
CA LEU A 432 8.42 5.03 -4.46
C LEU A 432 7.39 4.27 -3.62
N ALA A 433 7.86 3.44 -2.70
CA ALA A 433 7.02 2.74 -1.73
C ALA A 433 6.20 3.71 -0.87
N ARG A 434 6.82 4.79 -0.40
CA ARG A 434 6.11 5.86 0.32
C ARG A 434 4.93 6.39 -0.47
N ARG A 435 5.16 6.70 -1.75
CA ARG A 435 4.13 7.28 -2.62
C ARG A 435 2.98 6.32 -2.83
N VAL A 436 3.27 5.04 -3.05
CA VAL A 436 2.23 4.00 -3.12
C VAL A 436 1.43 3.94 -1.82
N HIS A 437 2.10 3.87 -0.66
CA HIS A 437 1.44 3.84 0.65
C HIS A 437 0.54 5.07 0.86
N ARG A 438 1.04 6.26 0.53
CA ARG A 438 0.27 7.50 0.62
C ARG A 438 -0.95 7.48 -0.30
N ILE A 439 -0.79 7.03 -1.55
CA ILE A 439 -1.88 6.93 -2.53
C ILE A 439 -2.97 5.98 -2.02
N VAL A 440 -2.57 4.79 -1.56
CA VAL A 440 -3.48 3.79 -1.01
C VAL A 440 -4.20 4.31 0.22
N ASP A 441 -3.50 5.01 1.13
CA ASP A 441 -4.15 5.61 2.30
C ASP A 441 -5.12 6.72 1.95
N THR A 442 -4.74 7.63 1.06
CA THR A 442 -5.62 8.72 0.62
C THR A 442 -6.90 8.17 0.01
N ASP A 443 -6.79 7.14 -0.84
CA ASP A 443 -7.95 6.48 -1.46
C ASP A 443 -8.88 5.88 -0.40
N VAL A 444 -8.34 5.26 0.65
CA VAL A 444 -9.12 4.69 1.76
C VAL A 444 -9.79 5.75 2.65
N TYR A 445 -9.09 6.83 2.99
CA TYR A 445 -9.62 7.84 3.92
C TYR A 445 -10.65 8.75 3.27
N ASP A 446 -10.42 9.15 2.03
CA ASP A 446 -11.36 9.99 1.29
C ASP A 446 -12.69 9.24 1.04
N PHE A 447 -12.65 7.91 0.82
CA PHE A 447 -13.85 7.08 0.70
C PHE A 447 -14.77 7.13 1.93
N ARG A 448 -14.20 7.34 3.13
CA ARG A 448 -14.97 7.43 4.39
C ARG A 448 -15.56 8.81 4.64
N ASP A 449 -14.88 9.86 4.18
CA ASP A 449 -15.27 11.26 4.37
C ASP A 449 -16.53 11.59 3.57
N ASP A 450 -16.56 11.19 2.29
CA ASP A 450 -17.66 11.46 1.35
C ASP A 450 -19.01 10.82 1.81
N ARG A 451 -18.98 9.80 2.68
CA ARG A 451 -20.20 9.16 3.22
C ARG A 451 -20.72 9.73 4.54
N ILE A 452 -19.85 10.36 5.34
CA ILE A 452 -20.28 10.94 6.61
C ILE A 452 -21.12 12.20 6.34
N GLU A 453 -20.76 12.96 5.31
CA GLU A 453 -21.54 14.13 4.87
C GLU A 453 -22.92 13.73 4.28
N GLU A 454 -23.01 12.65 3.48
CA GLU A 454 -24.30 12.19 2.94
C GLU A 454 -25.27 11.63 3.99
N LEU A 455 -24.75 11.14 5.14
CA LEU A 455 -25.59 10.61 6.22
C LEU A 455 -26.02 11.68 7.24
N SER A 456 -25.34 12.82 7.31
CA SER A 456 -25.74 13.91 8.23
C SER A 456 -26.94 14.71 7.74
N ASP A 457 -27.18 14.73 6.42
CA ASP A 457 -28.27 15.53 5.82
C ASP A 457 -29.63 14.83 5.86
N ASN A 458 -29.70 13.57 6.31
CA ASN A 458 -30.91 12.75 6.27
C ASN A 458 -31.61 12.57 7.63
N TYR A 459 -31.22 13.34 8.65
CA TYR A 459 -31.84 13.35 9.99
C TYR A 459 -32.43 14.72 10.37
N GLY A 460 -32.84 15.51 9.39
CA GLY A 460 -33.33 16.88 9.60
C GLY A 460 -34.64 17.19 8.90
N GLN A 461 -35.72 16.45 9.16
CA GLN A 461 -37.08 16.97 9.16
C GLN A 461 -38.08 15.86 9.53
N ASP A 462 -38.76 16.07 10.65
CA ASP A 462 -40.19 15.79 10.89
C ASP A 462 -40.38 15.60 12.41
N THR A 463 -40.30 16.72 13.13
CA THR A 463 -41.06 16.87 14.36
C THR A 463 -42.16 17.88 14.05
N ASP A 464 -43.36 17.34 13.87
CA ASP A 464 -44.62 18.06 13.77
C ASP A 464 -44.77 19.01 14.96
N GLU A 465 -44.89 20.31 14.68
CA GLU A 465 -45.56 21.24 15.58
C GLU A 465 -47.02 21.33 15.12
N GLU A 466 -47.86 20.46 15.68
CA GLU A 466 -49.28 20.74 15.87
C GLU A 466 -49.44 21.62 17.11
N GLU A 467 -49.89 22.87 16.92
CA GLU A 467 -50.81 23.57 17.85
C GLU A 467 -51.71 24.54 17.07
#